data_AF-A0A6V7HNG4-F1
#
_entry.id   AF-A0A6V7HNG4-F1
#
_cell.length_a   1.000
_cell.length_b   1.000
_cell.length_c   1.000
_cell.angle_alpha   90.00
_cell.angle_beta   90.00
_cell.angle_gamma   90.00
#
_symmetry.space_group_name_H-M   'P 1'
#
loop_
_entity.id
_entity.type
_entity.pdbx_description
1 polymer ?
#
loop_
_entity_poly.entity_id
_entity_poly.type
_entity_poly.pdbx_seq_one_letter_code
_entity_poly.pdbx_strand_id
1 'polypeptide(L)' 'PNDPRKVIVKKLALCVAGRPDMELDLTGDISALKKQTFIIKEGVSYRIRIYFVVQREIVHGLKYVQKTYKLGVP' A
#
# COMPACT_ATOMS: atom_id res chain seq x y z
N PRO A 1 -16.48 14.37 3.07
CA PRO A 1 -16.43 15.84 2.81
C PRO A 1 -15.39 16.59 3.67
N ASN A 2 -15.23 16.22 4.95
CA ASN A 2 -14.41 16.99 5.92
C ASN A 2 -12.94 16.53 6.05
N ASP A 3 -12.46 15.56 5.26
CA ASP A 3 -11.05 15.13 5.35
C ASP A 3 -10.14 16.23 4.78
N PRO A 4 -9.20 16.81 5.56
CA PRO A 4 -8.34 17.89 5.09
C PRO A 4 -7.27 17.45 4.06
N ARG A 5 -7.02 16.14 3.92
CA ARG A 5 -5.95 15.60 3.06
C ARG A 5 -6.26 15.83 1.58
N LYS A 6 -5.25 16.23 0.79
CA LYS A 6 -5.38 16.39 -0.68
C LYS A 6 -5.31 15.05 -1.41
N VAL A 7 -4.49 14.13 -0.90
CA VAL A 7 -4.36 12.76 -1.40
C VAL A 7 -4.66 11.80 -0.26
N ILE A 8 -5.57 10.87 -0.50
CA ILE A 8 -5.99 9.88 0.48
C ILE A 8 -5.65 8.51 -0.08
N VAL A 9 -4.64 7.85 0.49
CA VAL A 9 -4.33 6.46 0.16
C VAL A 9 -5.39 5.57 0.81
N LYS A 10 -6.06 4.76 0.00
CA LYS A 10 -7.18 3.92 0.43
C LYS A 10 -6.73 2.51 0.77
N LYS A 11 -6.01 1.87 -0.13
CA LYS A 11 -5.54 0.50 0.08
C LYS A 11 -4.31 0.20 -0.75
N LEU A 12 -3.54 -0.77 -0.29
CA LEU A 12 -2.44 -1.37 -1.03
C LEU A 12 -2.80 -2.83 -1.29
N ALA A 13 -2.63 -3.27 -2.53
CA ALA A 13 -2.83 -4.67 -2.91
C ALA A 13 -1.52 -5.28 -3.41
N LEU A 14 -1.23 -6.47 -2.91
CA LEU A 14 -0.20 -7.36 -3.44
C LEU A 14 -0.84 -8.28 -4.47
N CYS A 15 -0.53 -8.03 -5.74
CA CYS A 15 -1.05 -8.79 -6.87
C CYS A 15 -0.04 -9.88 -7.27
N VAL A 16 -0.47 -11.14 -7.25
CA VAL A 16 0.33 -12.29 -7.68
C VAL A 16 -0.46 -13.07 -8.71
N ALA A 17 0.17 -13.42 -9.85
CA ALA A 17 -0.51 -14.18 -10.89
C ALA A 17 -1.02 -15.53 -10.34
N GLY A 18 -2.28 -15.85 -10.64
CA GLY A 18 -2.90 -17.11 -10.21
C GLY A 18 -3.34 -17.16 -8.73
N ARG A 19 -3.35 -16.03 -8.01
CA ARG A 19 -3.91 -15.93 -6.65
C ARG A 19 -4.80 -14.69 -6.53
N PRO A 20 -5.78 -14.69 -5.61
CA PRO A 20 -6.49 -13.47 -5.26
C PRO A 20 -5.54 -12.39 -4.73
N ASP A 21 -5.81 -11.14 -5.07
CA ASP A 21 -5.05 -9.99 -4.57
C ASP A 21 -5.14 -9.93 -3.03
N MET A 22 -4.00 -9.83 -2.35
CA MET A 22 -3.98 -9.61 -0.91
C MET A 22 -4.05 -8.11 -0.64
N GLU A 23 -5.14 -7.63 -0.05
CA GLU A 23 -5.38 -6.20 0.18
C GLU A 23 -5.10 -5.79 1.62
N LEU A 24 -4.62 -4.57 1.79
CA LEU A 24 -4.37 -3.95 3.07
C LEU A 24 -4.99 -2.56 3.06
N ASP A 25 -5.98 -2.37 3.92
CA ASP A 25 -6.71 -1.11 4.09
C ASP A 25 -5.84 -0.09 4.80
N LEU A 26 -5.64 1.06 4.17
CA LEU A 26 -4.79 2.15 4.66
C LEU A 26 -5.63 3.32 5.21
N THR A 27 -6.96 3.17 5.29
CA THR A 27 -7.84 4.22 5.83
C THR A 27 -8.00 4.18 7.34
N GLY A 28 -7.77 3.03 7.97
CA GLY A 28 -7.90 2.81 9.42
C GLY A 28 -6.64 3.11 10.25
N ASP A 29 -6.50 2.44 11.39
CA ASP A 29 -5.32 2.56 12.25
C ASP A 29 -4.10 1.88 11.64
N ILE A 30 -3.10 2.69 11.30
CA ILE A 30 -1.84 2.25 10.69
C ILE A 30 -1.05 1.33 11.64
N SER A 31 -1.24 1.46 12.96
CA SER A 31 -0.52 0.66 13.96
C SER A 31 -0.91 -0.83 13.87
N ALA A 32 -2.16 -1.12 13.51
CA ALA A 32 -2.63 -2.48 13.29
C ALA A 32 -1.97 -3.16 12.08
N LEU A 33 -1.51 -2.36 11.09
CA LEU A 33 -0.90 -2.89 9.86
C LEU A 33 0.44 -3.57 10.12
N LYS A 34 1.16 -3.19 11.19
CA LYS A 34 2.41 -3.87 11.59
C LYS A 34 2.20 -5.34 11.94
N LYS A 35 0.98 -5.70 12.33
CA LYS A 35 0.61 -7.09 12.68
C LYS A 35 0.15 -7.89 11.47
N GLN A 36 -0.23 -7.22 10.38
CA GLN A 36 -0.65 -7.88 9.15
C GLN A 36 0.57 -8.26 8.31
N THR A 37 0.69 -9.53 7.99
CA THR A 37 1.80 -10.06 7.18
C THR A 37 1.27 -10.66 5.89
N PHE A 38 1.98 -10.42 4.79
CA PHE A 38 1.73 -11.08 3.52
C PHE A 38 2.61 -12.32 3.40
N ILE A 39 2.02 -13.44 2.99
CA ILE A 39 2.77 -14.65 2.69
C ILE A 39 3.10 -14.65 1.20
N ILE A 40 4.36 -14.35 0.88
CA ILE A 40 4.86 -14.34 -0.50
C ILE A 40 5.63 -15.65 -0.74
N LYS A 41 5.25 -16.38 -1.79
CA LYS A 41 5.98 -17.60 -2.17
C LYS A 41 7.34 -17.21 -2.74
N GLU A 42 8.40 -17.90 -2.33
CA GLU A 42 9.74 -17.71 -2.89
C GLU A 42 9.74 -17.87 -4.42
N GLY A 43 10.50 -17.01 -5.10
CA GLY A 43 10.63 -17.00 -6.56
C GLY A 43 9.41 -16.46 -7.33
N VAL A 44 8.35 -16.02 -6.65
CA VAL A 44 7.15 -15.52 -7.33
C VAL A 44 7.32 -14.08 -7.79
N SER A 45 6.85 -13.79 -9.00
CA SER A 45 6.68 -12.42 -9.47
C SER A 45 5.40 -11.81 -8.90
N TYR A 46 5.51 -10.62 -8.31
CA TYR A 46 4.38 -9.88 -7.77
C TYR A 46 4.38 -8.43 -8.24
N ARG A 47 3.24 -7.77 -8.12
CA ARG A 47 3.08 -6.33 -8.36
C ARG A 47 2.43 -5.68 -7.14
N ILE A 48 2.80 -4.44 -6.85
CA ILE A 48 2.13 -3.62 -5.85
C ILE A 48 1.17 -2.69 -6.56
N ARG A 49 -0.11 -2.70 -6.17
CA ARG A 49 -1.13 -1.78 -6.67
C ARG A 49 -1.57 -0.87 -5.52
N ILE A 50 -1.44 0.44 -5.73
CA ILE A 50 -1.80 1.45 -4.73
C ILE A 50 -3.08 2.14 -5.20
N TYR A 51 -4.10 2.10 -4.35
CA TYR A 51 -5.35 2.80 -4.59
C TYR A 51 -5.35 4.07 -3.75
N PHE A 52 -5.49 5.21 -4.42
CA PHE A 52 -5.57 6.51 -3.77
C PHE A 52 -6.59 7.38 -4.48
N VAL A 53 -7.09 8.37 -3.75
CA VAL A 53 -8.00 9.38 -4.27
C VAL A 53 -7.34 10.74 -4.12
N VAL A 54 -7.34 11.52 -5.19
CA VAL A 54 -6.95 12.93 -5.17
C VAL A 54 -8.24 13.75 -5.09
N GLN A 55 -8.30 14.70 -4.17
CA GLN A 55 -9.44 15.60 -4.02
C GLN A 55 -8.98 17.06 -3.94
N ARG A 56 -9.90 17.97 -4.30
CA ARG A 56 -9.78 19.44 -4.27
C ARG A 56 -8.85 20.05 -5.32
N GLU A 57 -7.58 19.66 -5.35
CA GLU A 57 -6.58 20.30 -6.21
C GLU A 57 -5.73 19.26 -6.94
N ILE A 58 -5.17 19.65 -8.08
CA ILE A 58 -4.24 18.81 -8.84
C ILE A 58 -2.94 18.67 -8.02
N VAL A 59 -2.50 17.43 -7.86
CA VAL A 59 -1.23 17.10 -7.20
C VAL A 59 -0.25 16.59 -8.25
N HIS A 60 0.86 17.29 -8.43
CA HIS A 60 1.92 16.91 -9.36
C HIS A 60 3.05 16.17 -8.64
N GLY A 61 3.80 15.35 -9.38
CA GLY A 61 5.02 14.71 -8.87
C GLY A 61 4.79 13.65 -7.79
N LEU A 62 3.66 12.94 -7.82
CA LEU A 62 3.41 11.84 -6.90
C LEU A 62 4.53 10.79 -7.00
N LYS A 63 5.09 10.43 -5.85
CA LYS A 63 6.19 9.48 -5.74
C LYS A 63 5.85 8.41 -4.71
N TYR A 64 5.98 7.15 -5.12
CA TYR A 64 5.94 6.01 -4.20
C TYR A 64 7.35 5.67 -3.72
N VAL A 65 7.51 5.46 -2.42
CA VAL A 65 8.77 5.03 -1.80
C VAL A 65 8.49 3.81 -0.94
N GLN A 66 9.14 2.70 -1.29
CA GLN A 66 9.12 1.46 -0.51
C GLN A 66 10.50 1.24 0.09
N LYS A 67 10.53 0.89 1.38
CA LYS A 67 11.75 0.45 2.06
C LYS A 67 11.53 -0.98 2.54
N THR A 68 12.47 -1.86 2.22
CA THR A 68 12.49 -3.24 2.68
C THR A 68 13.50 -3.33 3.81
N TYR A 69 13.23 -4.15 4.82
CA TYR A 69 14.16 -4.39 5.90
C TYR A 69 14.18 -5.88 6.21
N LYS A 70 15.37 -6.43 6.47
CA LYS A 70 15.57 -7.81 6.95
C LYS A 70 16.28 -7.76 8.29
N LEU A 71 15.62 -8.29 9.33
CA LEU A 71 16.16 -8.28 10.71
C LEU A 71 16.60 -6.89 11.18
N GLY A 72 15.84 -5.84 10.81
CA GLY A 72 16.13 -4.45 11.17
C GLY A 72 17.15 -3.74 10.29
N VAL A 73 17.76 -4.44 9.32
CA VAL A 73 18.72 -3.86 8.37
C VAL A 73 18.01 -3.53 7.04
N PRO A 74 18.17 -2.32 6.48
CA PRO A 74 17.60 -1.94 5.18
C PRO A 74 18.08 -2.83 4.03
#